data_AF-A0AAU4S1V3-F1
#
_entry.id   AF-A0AAU4S1V3-F1
#
_cell.length_a   1.000
_cell.length_b   1.000
_cell.length_c   1.000
_cell.angle_alpha   90.00
_cell.angle_beta   90.00
_cell.angle_gamma   90.00
#
_symmetry.space_group_name_H-M   'P 1'
#
loop_
_entity.id
_entity.type
_entity.pdbx_description
1 polymer ?
#
loop_
_entity_poly.entity_id
_entity_poly.type
_entity_poly.pdbx_seq_one_letter_code
_entity_poly.pdbx_strand_id
1 'polypeptide(L)'
;MKTVSALKHAAAPALAAGVLVTAFAAPAVAQEPPGSTVVRSGGTVSLNARSGVSNYVTVSSDGRVIVEDQSGITAGPGCTRLSSTAAACGSTATATRLAFSLGNWSDVLSVGVSINTSVNAGSGVDTITTGGGNDSINAADGVGGNDWVTCDGGSNDSAFADRGDTINRDCERRFPLS
;
A
#
# COMPACT_ATOMS: atom_id res chain seq x y z
N MET A 1 -81.68 12.99 17.70
CA MET A 1 -81.02 14.05 18.50
C MET A 1 -80.88 13.56 19.94
N LYS A 2 -79.74 13.87 20.59
CA LYS A 2 -79.36 13.57 22.00
C LYS A 2 -78.96 12.10 22.24
N THR A 3 -77.88 11.73 22.93
CA THR A 3 -77.02 12.46 23.89
C THR A 3 -75.77 11.61 24.23
N VAL A 4 -74.59 12.26 24.17
CA VAL A 4 -73.43 12.33 25.11
C VAL A 4 -72.98 11.16 26.01
N SER A 5 -71.63 11.11 26.09
CA SER A 5 -70.76 11.10 27.29
C SER A 5 -70.26 9.80 27.93
N ALA A 6 -68.95 9.57 27.72
CA ALA A 6 -67.86 9.46 28.69
C ALA A 6 -68.02 8.60 29.96
N LEU A 7 -67.05 7.70 30.21
CA LEU A 7 -66.42 7.61 31.53
C LEU A 7 -65.07 6.84 31.54
N LYS A 8 -64.19 7.34 32.42
CA LYS A 8 -62.82 6.96 32.80
C LYS A 8 -62.72 5.67 33.65
N HIS A 9 -61.45 5.31 33.94
CA HIS A 9 -60.89 4.46 35.03
C HIS A 9 -60.54 3.03 34.58
N ALA A 10 -59.50 2.36 35.05
CA ALA A 10 -58.31 2.68 35.84
C ALA A 10 -57.34 1.48 35.71
N ALA A 11 -56.07 1.70 36.05
CA ALA A 11 -54.95 0.75 35.96
C ALA A 11 -55.06 -0.50 36.86
N ALA A 12 -54.43 -1.61 36.44
CA ALA A 12 -53.74 -2.57 37.33
C ALA A 12 -52.71 -3.40 36.52
N PRO A 13 -51.61 -3.87 37.15
CA PRO A 13 -50.32 -4.11 36.50
C PRO A 13 -50.09 -5.58 36.14
N ALA A 14 -49.31 -5.84 35.09
CA ALA A 14 -48.75 -7.16 34.82
C ALA A 14 -47.24 -7.13 35.09
N LEU A 15 -46.78 -7.91 36.07
CA LEU A 15 -45.36 -8.17 36.32
C LEU A 15 -44.74 -8.83 35.08
N ALA A 16 -43.89 -8.10 34.36
CA ALA A 16 -43.05 -8.67 33.31
C ALA A 16 -41.72 -9.11 33.94
N ALA A 17 -41.48 -10.41 33.94
CA ALA A 17 -40.21 -11.00 34.33
C ALA A 17 -39.10 -10.53 33.37
N GLY A 18 -38.15 -9.74 33.88
CA GLY A 18 -37.01 -9.25 33.12
C GLY A 18 -36.02 -10.38 32.80
N VAL A 19 -35.93 -10.75 31.52
CA VAL A 19 -34.84 -11.57 30.99
C VAL A 19 -33.60 -10.67 30.90
N LEU A 20 -32.61 -10.92 31.76
CA LEU A 20 -31.28 -10.32 31.65
C LEU A 20 -30.56 -10.96 30.46
N VAL A 21 -30.56 -10.28 29.32
CA VAL A 21 -29.66 -10.60 28.20
C VAL A 21 -28.29 -10.06 28.55
N THR A 22 -27.41 -10.92 29.06
CA THR A 22 -25.98 -10.60 29.19
C THR A 22 -25.37 -10.57 27.79
N ALA A 23 -25.30 -9.38 27.19
CA ALA A 23 -24.56 -9.16 25.97
C ALA A 23 -23.06 -9.34 26.26
N PHE A 24 -22.49 -10.48 25.87
CA PHE A 24 -21.06 -10.64 25.80
C PHE A 24 -20.54 -9.73 24.67
N ALA A 25 -20.00 -8.57 25.03
CA ALA A 25 -19.18 -7.78 24.12
C ALA A 25 -17.92 -8.62 23.83
N ALA A 26 -17.91 -9.28 22.67
CA ALA A 26 -16.68 -9.88 22.17
C ALA A 26 -15.62 -8.77 22.08
N PRO A 27 -14.37 -9.00 22.52
CA PRO A 27 -13.31 -8.04 22.31
C PRO A 27 -13.21 -7.78 20.81
N ALA A 28 -13.39 -6.52 20.42
CA ALA A 28 -13.04 -6.08 19.08
C ALA A 28 -11.53 -6.29 18.94
N VAL A 29 -11.13 -7.37 18.28
CA VAL A 29 -9.77 -7.48 17.78
C VAL A 29 -9.60 -6.30 16.84
N ALA A 30 -8.75 -5.34 17.23
CA ALA A 30 -8.36 -4.27 16.34
C ALA A 30 -7.73 -4.96 15.13
N GLN A 31 -8.45 -4.97 14.01
CA GLN A 31 -7.91 -5.46 12.76
C GLN A 31 -6.64 -4.65 12.52
N GLU A 32 -5.50 -5.34 12.48
CA GLU A 32 -4.22 -4.72 12.18
C GLU A 32 -4.42 -3.84 10.94
N PRO A 33 -4.00 -2.57 10.97
CA PRO A 33 -4.23 -1.66 9.85
C PRO A 33 -3.74 -2.36 8.58
N PRO A 34 -4.52 -2.31 7.48
CA PRO A 34 -4.16 -3.03 6.28
C PRO A 34 -2.73 -2.63 5.91
N GLY A 35 -1.85 -3.63 5.86
CA GLY A 35 -0.51 -3.47 5.31
C GLY A 35 -0.58 -2.96 3.87
N SER A 36 0.58 -2.67 3.29
CA SER A 36 0.71 -2.29 1.88
C SER A 36 -0.11 -3.20 0.98
N THR A 37 -0.85 -2.62 0.05
CA THR A 37 -1.75 -3.38 -0.82
C THR A 37 -1.03 -3.69 -2.12
N VAL A 38 -0.97 -4.98 -2.49
CA VAL A 38 -0.35 -5.42 -3.74
C VAL A 38 -1.34 -6.20 -4.58
N VAL A 39 -1.43 -5.85 -5.85
CA VAL A 39 -2.34 -6.47 -6.82
C VAL A 39 -1.60 -6.74 -8.12
N ARG A 40 -2.14 -7.67 -8.91
CA ARG A 40 -1.74 -7.88 -10.28
C ARG A 40 -2.93 -7.82 -11.22
N SER A 41 -2.80 -7.00 -12.25
CA SER A 41 -3.74 -6.92 -13.36
C SER A 41 -2.99 -7.09 -14.67
N GLY A 42 -3.27 -8.19 -15.38
CA GLY A 42 -2.51 -8.58 -16.58
C GLY A 42 -1.01 -8.74 -16.28
N GLY A 43 -0.18 -8.01 -17.04
CA GLY A 43 1.27 -7.99 -16.86
C GLY A 43 1.80 -7.00 -15.82
N THR A 44 0.93 -6.21 -15.17
CA THR A 44 1.36 -5.18 -14.23
C THR A 44 1.14 -5.64 -12.79
N VAL A 45 2.19 -5.59 -11.98
CA VAL A 45 2.12 -5.72 -10.52
C VAL A 45 2.15 -4.33 -9.93
N SER A 46 1.16 -3.99 -9.11
CA SER A 46 1.03 -2.67 -8.49
C SER A 46 1.02 -2.79 -6.98
N LEU A 47 1.78 -1.93 -6.31
CA LEU A 47 1.79 -1.79 -4.86
C LEU A 47 1.45 -0.35 -4.48
N ASN A 48 0.50 -0.20 -3.56
CA ASN A 48 0.32 1.03 -2.80
C ASN A 48 0.76 0.76 -1.37
N ALA A 49 1.81 1.45 -0.95
CA ALA A 49 2.39 1.27 0.35
C ALA A 49 1.47 1.79 1.46
N ARG A 50 1.71 1.32 2.68
CA ARG A 50 0.92 1.68 3.85
C ARG A 50 1.22 3.12 4.25
N SER A 51 0.17 3.94 4.27
CA SER A 51 0.29 5.33 4.73
C SER A 51 0.61 5.42 6.22
N GLY A 52 1.34 6.47 6.60
CA GLY A 52 1.55 6.81 8.01
C GLY A 52 2.67 6.04 8.71
N VAL A 53 3.46 5.27 7.96
CA VAL A 53 4.63 4.52 8.43
C VAL A 53 5.71 4.54 7.34
N SER A 54 6.97 4.31 7.71
CA SER A 54 8.02 3.94 6.76
C SER A 54 7.82 2.52 6.25
N ASN A 55 7.89 2.35 4.94
CA ASN A 55 7.76 1.07 4.25
C ASN A 55 9.13 0.58 3.77
N TYR A 56 9.35 -0.73 3.87
CA TYR A 56 10.60 -1.35 3.45
C TYR A 56 10.25 -2.43 2.43
N VAL A 57 10.08 -1.98 1.20
CA VAL A 57 9.58 -2.79 0.09
C VAL A 57 10.74 -3.48 -0.62
N THR A 58 10.69 -4.80 -0.73
CA THR A 58 11.63 -5.57 -1.56
C THR A 58 10.87 -6.39 -2.59
N VAL A 59 11.46 -6.49 -3.78
CA VAL A 59 10.92 -7.32 -4.86
C VAL A 59 11.97 -8.34 -5.25
N SER A 60 11.60 -9.61 -5.22
CA SER A 60 12.45 -10.73 -5.60
C SER A 60 11.69 -11.70 -6.51
N SER A 61 12.37 -12.76 -6.96
CA SER A 61 11.76 -13.77 -7.82
C SER A 61 12.19 -15.19 -7.46
N ASP A 62 11.20 -16.07 -7.35
CA ASP A 62 11.37 -17.53 -7.32
C ASP A 62 10.85 -18.21 -8.61
N GLY A 63 10.67 -17.41 -9.68
CA GLY A 63 9.87 -17.75 -10.86
C GLY A 63 8.49 -17.06 -10.85
N ARG A 64 8.08 -16.55 -9.69
CA ARG A 64 7.00 -15.58 -9.50
C ARG A 64 7.56 -14.25 -9.01
N VAL A 65 6.83 -13.17 -9.24
CA VAL A 65 7.15 -11.87 -8.63
C VAL A 65 6.79 -11.96 -7.15
N ILE A 66 7.77 -11.89 -6.27
CA ILE A 66 7.57 -11.86 -4.82
C ILE A 66 7.74 -10.42 -4.36
N VAL A 67 6.72 -9.89 -3.70
CA VAL A 67 6.73 -8.53 -3.13
C VAL A 67 6.64 -8.65 -1.63
N GLU A 68 7.56 -8.01 -0.94
CA GLU A 68 7.62 -7.96 0.52
C GLU A 68 7.57 -6.52 1.01
N ASP A 69 6.92 -6.31 2.15
CA ASP A 69 6.98 -5.07 2.92
C ASP A 69 6.98 -5.38 4.43
N GLN A 70 7.99 -4.89 5.14
CA GLN A 70 8.13 -5.08 6.59
C GLN A 70 7.03 -4.38 7.39
N SER A 71 6.37 -3.36 6.84
CA SER A 71 5.23 -2.69 7.47
C SER A 71 3.91 -3.50 7.41
N GLY A 72 3.97 -4.67 6.73
CA GLY A 72 2.87 -5.58 6.48
C GLY A 72 2.37 -5.51 5.04
N ILE A 73 1.74 -6.58 4.56
CA ILE A 73 1.21 -6.66 3.20
C ILE A 73 -0.18 -7.32 3.13
N THR A 74 -1.02 -6.78 2.27
CA THR A 74 -2.33 -7.29 1.89
C THR A 74 -2.30 -7.66 0.41
N ALA A 75 -2.34 -8.96 0.12
CA ALA A 75 -2.45 -9.45 -1.26
C ALA A 75 -3.89 -9.27 -1.76
N GLY A 76 -4.07 -8.52 -2.84
CA GLY A 76 -5.32 -8.40 -3.57
C GLY A 76 -5.33 -9.27 -4.84
N PRO A 77 -6.25 -9.00 -5.78
CA PRO A 77 -6.44 -9.83 -6.97
C PRO A 77 -5.13 -10.06 -7.75
N GLY A 78 -4.93 -11.28 -8.24
CA GLY A 78 -3.74 -11.67 -8.99
C GLY A 78 -2.47 -11.91 -8.14
N CYS A 79 -2.55 -11.70 -6.83
CA CYS A 79 -1.50 -12.04 -5.88
C CYS A 79 -2.02 -13.03 -4.83
N THR A 80 -1.13 -13.89 -4.34
CA THR A 80 -1.37 -14.83 -3.25
C THR A 80 -0.49 -14.46 -2.07
N ARG A 81 -1.09 -14.26 -0.90
CA ARG A 81 -0.34 -13.97 0.32
C ARG A 81 0.51 -15.17 0.73
N LEU A 82 1.78 -14.92 1.04
CA LEU A 82 2.74 -15.93 1.53
C LEU A 82 2.92 -15.82 3.05
N SER A 83 2.96 -14.58 3.56
CA SER A 83 3.11 -14.28 5.00
C SER A 83 2.42 -12.96 5.35
N SER A 84 2.62 -12.44 6.57
CA SER A 84 2.18 -11.09 6.94
C SER A 84 2.87 -9.97 6.19
N THR A 85 4.04 -10.22 5.63
CA THR A 85 4.88 -9.23 4.97
C THR A 85 5.16 -9.59 3.51
N ALA A 86 4.76 -10.77 3.02
CA ALA A 86 5.10 -11.25 1.67
C ALA A 86 3.87 -11.69 0.85
N ALA A 87 3.89 -11.40 -0.45
CA ALA A 87 2.91 -11.87 -1.42
C ALA A 87 3.56 -12.27 -2.76
N ALA A 88 3.06 -13.33 -3.38
CA ALA A 88 3.45 -13.77 -4.72
C ALA A 88 2.44 -13.29 -5.76
N CYS A 89 2.87 -12.49 -6.73
CA CYS A 89 2.04 -11.85 -7.74
C CYS A 89 2.21 -12.49 -9.12
N GLY A 90 2.04 -13.82 -9.21
CA GLY A 90 2.10 -14.56 -10.47
C GLY A 90 3.50 -14.63 -11.11
N SER A 91 3.60 -15.28 -12.28
CA SER A 91 4.88 -15.55 -12.94
C SER A 91 5.62 -14.27 -13.38
N THR A 92 6.95 -14.27 -13.25
CA THR A 92 7.81 -13.22 -13.82
C THR A 92 7.79 -13.21 -15.34
N ALA A 93 7.58 -14.36 -16.00
CA ALA A 93 7.58 -14.47 -17.46
C ALA A 93 6.44 -13.69 -18.13
N THR A 94 5.35 -13.43 -17.41
CA THR A 94 4.21 -12.65 -17.90
C THR A 94 4.14 -11.26 -17.29
N ALA A 95 5.05 -10.92 -16.36
CA ALA A 95 5.11 -9.61 -15.73
C ALA A 95 5.93 -8.68 -16.63
N THR A 96 5.31 -7.58 -17.05
CA THR A 96 5.90 -6.60 -17.96
C THR A 96 6.18 -5.28 -17.28
N ARG A 97 5.56 -5.03 -16.11
CA ARG A 97 5.72 -3.77 -15.38
C ARG A 97 5.48 -3.93 -13.88
N LEU A 98 6.29 -3.24 -13.09
CA LEU A 98 6.08 -2.97 -11.68
C LEU A 98 5.65 -1.50 -11.52
N ALA A 99 4.65 -1.23 -10.70
CA ALA A 99 4.15 0.13 -10.46
C ALA A 99 3.95 0.35 -8.95
N PHE A 100 4.83 1.11 -8.34
CA PHE A 100 4.89 1.27 -6.89
C PHE A 100 4.63 2.72 -6.49
N SER A 101 3.81 2.90 -5.47
CA SER A 101 3.57 4.18 -4.80
C SER A 101 3.92 4.00 -3.33
N LEU A 102 5.01 4.62 -2.87
CA LEU A 102 5.57 4.44 -1.51
C LEU A 102 4.93 5.40 -0.50
N GLY A 103 4.54 6.59 -0.95
CA GLY A 103 3.55 7.40 -0.27
C GLY A 103 4.17 8.45 0.63
N ASN A 104 4.26 8.19 1.92
CA ASN A 104 4.72 9.20 2.87
C ASN A 104 5.64 8.60 3.93
N TRP A 105 6.54 9.44 4.46
CA TRP A 105 7.63 9.09 5.37
C TRP A 105 8.89 8.64 4.62
N SER A 106 9.84 8.06 5.34
CA SER A 106 11.09 7.59 4.75
C SER A 106 10.88 6.16 4.27
N ASP A 107 10.67 5.97 2.97
CA ASP A 107 10.43 4.67 2.38
C ASP A 107 11.69 4.11 1.71
N VAL A 108 11.78 2.78 1.66
CA VAL A 108 12.85 2.06 0.98
C VAL A 108 12.25 1.11 -0.02
N LEU A 109 12.74 1.17 -1.26
CA LEU A 109 12.42 0.21 -2.32
C LEU A 109 13.68 -0.43 -2.86
N SER A 110 13.67 -1.76 -2.97
CA SER A 110 14.73 -2.53 -3.62
C SER A 110 14.13 -3.57 -4.57
N VAL A 111 14.42 -3.44 -5.86
CA VAL A 111 13.92 -4.33 -6.91
C VAL A 111 15.04 -5.23 -7.42
N GLY A 112 14.96 -6.53 -7.12
CA GLY A 112 15.93 -7.55 -7.53
C GLY A 112 15.54 -8.33 -8.78
N VAL A 113 14.65 -7.79 -9.61
CA VAL A 113 14.14 -8.44 -10.84
C VAL A 113 14.27 -7.51 -12.03
N SER A 114 14.59 -8.05 -13.21
CA SER A 114 14.73 -7.27 -14.46
C SER A 114 13.37 -7.05 -15.14
N ILE A 115 12.49 -6.31 -14.46
CA ILE A 115 11.17 -5.91 -14.98
C ILE A 115 11.08 -4.39 -14.91
N ASN A 116 10.57 -3.75 -15.96
CA ASN A 116 10.40 -2.30 -16.01
C ASN A 116 9.62 -1.80 -14.78
N THR A 117 10.23 -0.91 -14.01
CA THR A 117 9.68 -0.43 -12.75
C THR A 117 9.30 1.04 -12.86
N SER A 118 8.10 1.37 -12.39
CA SER A 118 7.67 2.74 -12.21
C SER A 118 7.46 2.99 -10.74
N VAL A 119 8.11 4.03 -10.21
CA VAL A 119 8.09 4.36 -8.79
C VAL A 119 7.59 5.78 -8.63
N ASN A 120 6.64 5.98 -7.72
CA ASN A 120 6.35 7.26 -7.11
C ASN A 120 6.76 7.16 -5.64
N ALA A 121 7.84 7.85 -5.28
CA ALA A 121 8.37 7.85 -3.93
C ALA A 121 7.34 8.50 -2.98
N GLY A 122 6.78 9.62 -3.42
CA GLY A 122 5.86 10.40 -2.60
C GLY A 122 6.65 11.38 -1.77
N SER A 123 6.21 11.68 -0.54
CA SER A 123 6.85 12.68 0.30
C SER A 123 7.70 12.05 1.40
N GLY A 124 8.88 12.60 1.66
CA GLY A 124 9.69 12.16 2.79
C GLY A 124 11.15 11.98 2.42
N VAL A 125 11.79 10.93 2.90
CA VAL A 125 13.24 10.72 2.70
C VAL A 125 13.39 9.32 2.15
N ASP A 126 13.39 9.20 0.83
CA ASP A 126 13.22 7.93 0.15
C ASP A 126 14.54 7.38 -0.37
N THR A 127 14.68 6.05 -0.31
CA THR A 127 15.80 5.33 -0.90
C THR A 127 15.28 4.31 -1.89
N ILE A 128 15.54 4.54 -3.17
CA ILE A 128 14.99 3.77 -4.28
C ILE A 128 16.13 3.12 -5.05
N THR A 129 16.12 1.79 -5.11
CA THR A 129 16.99 0.99 -5.97
C THR A 129 16.12 0.15 -6.88
N THR A 130 16.18 0.40 -8.18
CA THR A 130 15.46 -0.40 -9.18
C THR A 130 16.32 -1.54 -9.73
N GLY A 131 15.71 -2.38 -10.58
CA GLY A 131 16.29 -3.61 -11.14
C GLY A 131 16.22 -3.55 -12.67
N GLY A 132 16.99 -4.37 -13.40
CA GLY A 132 17.50 -4.07 -14.76
C GLY A 132 16.53 -3.97 -15.93
N GLY A 133 15.27 -3.65 -15.68
CA GLY A 133 14.34 -3.15 -16.68
C GLY A 133 14.64 -1.71 -17.07
N ASN A 134 13.74 -1.10 -17.84
CA ASN A 134 13.78 0.34 -18.10
C ASN A 134 12.82 1.04 -17.14
N ASP A 135 13.38 1.88 -16.29
CA ASP A 135 12.70 2.38 -15.10
C ASP A 135 12.29 3.86 -15.21
N SER A 136 11.24 4.20 -14.46
CA SER A 136 10.72 5.56 -14.35
C SER A 136 10.45 5.87 -12.88
N ILE A 137 11.35 6.62 -12.27
CA ILE A 137 11.30 7.00 -10.87
C ILE A 137 10.89 8.47 -10.77
N ASN A 138 9.85 8.75 -9.98
CA ASN A 138 9.53 10.08 -9.49
C ASN A 138 9.80 10.15 -8.00
N ALA A 139 10.91 10.78 -7.63
CA ALA A 139 11.28 11.13 -6.27
C ALA A 139 11.06 12.62 -5.98
N ALA A 140 10.49 13.39 -6.91
CA ALA A 140 10.23 14.79 -6.67
C ALA A 140 9.01 14.98 -5.75
N ASP A 141 9.24 15.62 -4.60
CA ASP A 141 8.26 15.91 -3.56
C ASP A 141 8.22 17.39 -3.14
N GLY A 142 9.11 18.21 -3.70
CA GLY A 142 9.28 19.64 -3.42
C GLY A 142 10.31 19.96 -2.32
N VAL A 143 10.96 18.95 -1.76
CA VAL A 143 12.07 19.06 -0.81
C VAL A 143 13.30 18.48 -1.50
N GLY A 144 14.44 19.17 -1.41
CA GLY A 144 15.67 18.71 -2.05
C GLY A 144 16.74 18.28 -1.04
N GLY A 145 17.50 17.25 -1.39
CA GLY A 145 18.61 16.73 -0.59
C GLY A 145 18.23 15.61 0.37
N ASN A 146 17.05 15.03 0.20
CA ASN A 146 16.44 14.01 1.04
C ASN A 146 16.30 12.67 0.32
N ASP A 147 16.35 12.63 -1.01
CA ASP A 147 16.11 11.39 -1.75
C ASP A 147 17.36 10.81 -2.38
N TRP A 148 17.43 9.48 -2.37
CA TRP A 148 18.49 8.69 -2.99
C TRP A 148 17.90 7.73 -4.02
N VAL A 149 18.25 7.94 -5.28
CA VAL A 149 17.81 7.10 -6.40
C VAL A 149 19.01 6.42 -7.05
N THR A 150 18.95 5.10 -7.12
CA THR A 150 19.84 4.25 -7.89
C THR A 150 19.02 3.52 -8.93
N CYS A 151 19.24 3.85 -10.20
CA CYS A 151 18.79 3.01 -11.29
C CYS A 151 19.83 1.89 -11.45
N ASP A 152 19.49 0.71 -11.91
CA ASP A 152 20.54 -0.28 -12.17
C ASP A 152 20.88 -0.32 -13.66
N GLY A 153 21.34 -1.45 -14.20
CA GLY A 153 21.89 -1.55 -15.55
C GLY A 153 20.84 -1.55 -16.67
N GLY A 154 19.73 -0.83 -16.51
CA GLY A 154 18.77 -0.55 -17.57
C GLY A 154 19.44 0.14 -18.76
N SER A 155 18.68 0.40 -19.82
CA SER A 155 19.22 1.14 -20.99
C SER A 155 18.52 2.47 -21.22
N ASN A 156 17.46 2.72 -20.46
CA ASN A 156 16.57 3.86 -20.63
C ASN A 156 15.82 4.15 -19.33
N ASP A 157 16.57 4.32 -18.25
CA ASP A 157 16.05 4.71 -16.95
C ASP A 157 15.90 6.22 -16.88
N SER A 158 14.85 6.64 -16.19
CA SER A 158 14.52 8.03 -15.98
C SER A 158 14.21 8.29 -14.52
N ALA A 159 14.88 9.27 -13.95
CA ALA A 159 14.66 9.72 -12.58
C ALA A 159 14.36 11.22 -12.56
N PHE A 160 13.21 11.57 -11.98
CA PHE A 160 12.81 12.93 -11.64
C PHE A 160 12.99 13.11 -10.15
N ALA A 161 13.72 14.13 -9.74
CA ALA A 161 13.97 14.43 -8.33
C ALA A 161 14.12 15.95 -8.16
N ASP A 162 14.11 16.43 -6.93
CA ASP A 162 14.31 17.83 -6.62
C ASP A 162 15.78 18.23 -6.59
N ARG A 163 16.00 19.54 -6.52
CA ARG A 163 17.34 20.10 -6.46
C ARG A 163 18.02 19.72 -5.14
N GLY A 164 19.03 18.87 -5.22
CA GLY A 164 19.84 18.46 -4.07
C GLY A 164 19.79 16.96 -3.82
N ASP A 165 18.80 16.28 -4.38
CA ASP A 165 18.68 14.83 -4.28
C ASP A 165 19.84 14.13 -4.99
N THR A 166 20.12 12.93 -4.50
CA THR A 166 21.20 12.12 -5.03
C THR A 166 20.63 11.12 -6.03
N ILE A 167 20.78 11.43 -7.32
CA ILE A 167 20.54 10.46 -8.39
C ILE A 167 21.88 9.89 -8.85
N ASN A 168 22.03 8.57 -8.71
CA ASN A 168 23.23 7.85 -9.07
C ASN A 168 23.49 7.90 -10.59
N ARG A 169 24.74 7.65 -10.98
CA ARG A 169 25.25 7.79 -12.34
C ARG A 169 24.79 6.73 -13.32
N ASP A 170 24.18 5.68 -12.83
CA ASP A 170 23.56 4.59 -13.57
C ASP A 170 22.25 5.02 -14.24
N CYS A 171 21.45 5.90 -13.63
CA CYS A 171 20.27 6.45 -14.31
C CYS A 171 20.65 7.20 -15.61
N GLU A 172 20.17 6.76 -16.77
CA GLU A 172 20.52 7.37 -18.07
C GLU A 172 19.96 8.78 -18.22
N ARG A 173 18.76 9.03 -17.70
CA ARG A 173 18.06 10.32 -17.82
C ARG A 173 17.72 10.86 -16.45
N ARG A 174 18.23 12.06 -16.14
CA ARG A 174 18.07 12.69 -14.83
C ARG A 174 17.47 14.06 -14.98
N PHE A 175 16.39 14.31 -14.27
CA PHE A 175 15.62 15.54 -14.35
C PHE A 175 15.54 16.18 -12.96
N PRO A 176 16.59 16.89 -12.51
CA PRO A 176 16.50 17.69 -11.30
C PRO A 176 15.55 18.87 -11.54
N LEU A 177 14.52 18.99 -10.71
CA LEU A 177 13.62 20.15 -10.70
C LEU A 177 14.33 21.38 -10.12
N SER A 178 13.83 22.57 -10.48
CA SER A 178 14.49 23.87 -10.25
C SER A 178 14.26 24.40 -8.84
#